data_AF-A0A1A8EZ58-F1
#
_entry.id   AF-A0A1A8EZ58-F1
#
_cell.length_a   1.000
_cell.length_b   1.000
_cell.length_c   1.000
_cell.angle_alpha   90.00
_cell.angle_beta   90.00
_cell.angle_gamma   90.00
#
_symmetry.space_group_name_H-M   'P 1'
#
loop_
_entity.id
_entity.type
_entity.pdbx_description
1 polymer ?
#
loop_
_entity_poly.entity_id
_entity_poly.type
_entity_poly.pdbx_seq_one_letter_code
_entity_poly.pdbx_strand_id
1 'polypeptide(L)'
;MNGSSSVLAAPGTRTKAGTDEWTKEDCLTLLERIRSMLPDGDAMKYKTTESHFDWEKVGFGAFTGEMCRQKWQKVSTEVRKYRTMTELIVDAIEFVKNPYKGKKLKTHPDFPKKPLTPYFRFFMEKRAKYAKIHPEMSNLDLTKILSKKYKELPDKKKQKYIMEFQREKEDFEKNMARFKEDHPELIEERKKSDLPERPKTPQQLWYNHEKKAYMKLHPQVSQKELKEALRRQWSQLSDKRRLKWISKALELQKDYEDSMRAYHEAHPDITSDDHVRSVLTKAERQLKDKFDGRPTKPPPNGYSLYCAELMINMKDVPSTERMVLCSKQWKMLTQKEKDMFQKRCEQRKKQYDIDLQRFLESLPEEERDRVLSEEKIGGAKLNMGMTSSPHRAKSPSVKERCQEAESETWVPAGSPRDRRDGKKVGKLPETPKTAEEMWQHSVIGDYLAKYRRDRRKAQSAMEAAWKSMEKKEKITWIKKAAEDQKRYERELLEMRTPAAGQKKPKFDGEPKKPPV
;
A
#
# COMPACT_ATOMS: atom_id res chain seq x y z
N MET A 1 -25.95 2.36 86.88
CA MET A 1 -27.32 1.82 86.84
C MET A 1 -27.63 1.58 85.37
N ASN A 2 -27.26 0.41 84.85
CA ASN A 2 -28.07 -0.83 84.77
C ASN A 2 -29.22 -0.66 83.75
N GLY A 3 -29.35 -1.47 82.70
CA GLY A 3 -28.70 -2.76 82.46
C GLY A 3 -28.90 -3.36 81.06
N SER A 4 -28.18 -4.46 80.91
CA SER A 4 -28.00 -5.32 79.75
C SER A 4 -29.09 -6.38 79.58
N SER A 5 -29.32 -6.81 78.33
CA SER A 5 -29.64 -8.19 77.90
C SER A 5 -29.62 -8.17 76.36
N SER A 6 -28.57 -8.63 75.66
CA SER A 6 -28.09 -10.01 75.43
C SER A 6 -29.15 -10.92 74.80
N VAL A 7 -29.05 -11.12 73.47
CA VAL A 7 -29.62 -12.28 72.79
C VAL A 7 -28.58 -12.81 71.80
N LEU A 8 -28.37 -14.11 71.88
CA LEU A 8 -27.28 -14.90 71.33
C LEU A 8 -27.35 -15.08 69.80
N ALA A 9 -26.17 -15.21 69.22
CA ALA A 9 -25.92 -15.55 67.83
C ALA A 9 -26.27 -17.01 67.50
N ALA A 10 -26.84 -17.23 66.32
CA ALA A 10 -26.83 -18.49 65.59
C ALA A 10 -26.09 -18.30 64.25
N PRO A 11 -25.32 -19.27 63.76
CA PRO A 11 -24.43 -19.11 62.62
C PRO A 11 -25.23 -19.12 61.32
N GLY A 12 -25.52 -17.94 60.79
CA GLY A 12 -26.06 -17.77 59.45
C GLY A 12 -25.03 -18.21 58.41
N THR A 13 -25.35 -19.31 57.75
CA THR A 13 -24.72 -19.85 56.54
C THR A 13 -24.13 -18.77 55.64
N ARG A 14 -22.81 -18.85 55.41
CA ARG A 14 -22.05 -18.11 54.41
C ARG A 14 -22.64 -18.38 53.03
N THR A 15 -23.52 -17.50 52.57
CA THR A 15 -23.99 -17.47 51.18
C THR A 15 -22.79 -17.18 50.28
N LYS A 16 -22.55 -18.08 49.32
CA LYS A 16 -21.48 -18.02 48.33
C LYS A 16 -21.58 -16.72 47.51
N ALA A 17 -20.67 -15.79 47.72
CA ALA A 17 -20.30 -14.77 46.75
C ALA A 17 -19.00 -15.24 46.09
N GLY A 18 -19.05 -15.62 44.82
CA GLY A 18 -17.86 -16.08 44.11
C GLY A 18 -18.18 -16.68 42.77
N THR A 19 -18.40 -15.82 41.76
CA THR A 19 -18.22 -16.16 40.35
C THR A 19 -18.03 -14.85 39.56
N ASP A 20 -16.87 -14.75 38.90
CA ASP A 20 -16.57 -13.88 37.74
C ASP A 20 -15.63 -12.67 37.93
N GLU A 21 -14.60 -12.79 38.78
CA GLU A 21 -13.50 -11.82 38.75
C GLU A 21 -12.19 -12.50 38.30
N TRP A 22 -11.93 -12.46 37.00
CA TRP A 22 -10.65 -12.87 36.41
C TRP A 22 -9.60 -11.81 36.70
N THR A 23 -8.54 -12.16 37.43
CA THR A 23 -7.41 -11.25 37.65
C THR A 23 -6.52 -11.11 36.40
N LYS A 24 -5.61 -10.16 36.41
CA LYS A 24 -4.61 -9.99 35.35
C LYS A 24 -3.72 -11.24 35.24
N GLU A 25 -3.36 -11.80 36.39
CA GLU A 25 -2.55 -13.01 36.55
C GLU A 25 -3.27 -14.24 36.01
N ASP A 26 -4.58 -14.37 36.25
CA ASP A 26 -5.41 -15.45 35.68
C ASP A 26 -5.47 -15.34 34.15
N CYS A 27 -5.62 -14.13 33.62
CA CYS A 27 -5.63 -13.90 32.17
C CYS A 27 -4.29 -14.27 31.53
N LEU A 28 -3.17 -13.92 32.17
CA LEU A 28 -1.83 -14.28 31.69
C LEU A 28 -1.58 -15.78 31.79
N THR A 29 -2.04 -16.42 32.86
CA THR A 29 -1.95 -17.87 33.04
C THR A 29 -2.74 -18.61 31.97
N LEU A 30 -3.96 -18.16 31.65
CA LEU A 30 -4.74 -18.67 30.52
C LEU A 30 -3.95 -18.58 29.21
N LEU A 31 -3.39 -17.41 28.89
CA LEU A 31 -2.66 -17.18 27.65
C LEU A 31 -1.40 -18.06 27.53
N GLU A 32 -0.68 -18.28 28.63
CA GLU A 32 0.47 -19.18 28.66
C GLU A 32 0.06 -20.64 28.51
N ARG A 33 -1.06 -21.06 29.12
CA ARG A 33 -1.62 -22.41 28.91
C ARG A 33 -2.01 -22.63 27.45
N ILE A 34 -2.69 -21.68 26.82
CA ILE A 34 -3.02 -21.76 25.38
C ILE A 34 -1.74 -21.85 24.55
N ARG A 35 -0.70 -21.09 24.90
CA ARG A 35 0.61 -21.13 24.21
C ARG A 35 1.27 -22.51 24.34
N SER A 36 1.24 -23.12 25.52
CA SER A 36 1.84 -24.43 25.78
C SER A 36 1.17 -25.59 25.00
N MET A 37 -0.06 -25.37 24.51
CA MET A 37 -0.79 -26.33 23.69
C MET A 37 -0.42 -26.24 22.20
N LEU A 38 0.45 -25.29 21.81
CA LEU A 38 0.84 -25.08 20.42
C LEU A 38 2.14 -25.81 20.07
N PRO A 39 2.26 -26.35 18.85
CA PRO A 39 3.53 -26.87 18.35
C PRO A 39 4.54 -25.73 18.12
N ASP A 40 5.83 -26.02 18.24
CA ASP A 40 6.91 -25.08 17.94
C ASP A 40 6.83 -24.62 16.48
N GLY A 41 6.59 -23.33 16.26
CA GLY A 41 6.50 -22.72 14.93
C GLY A 41 5.17 -23.00 14.22
N ASP A 42 4.06 -22.58 14.81
CA ASP A 42 2.73 -22.74 14.20
C ASP A 42 2.61 -21.97 12.88
N ALA A 43 2.10 -22.65 11.83
CA ALA A 43 1.94 -22.05 10.49
C ALA A 43 0.47 -21.90 10.05
N MET A 44 -0.45 -22.45 10.85
CA MET A 44 -1.89 -22.41 10.55
C MET A 44 -2.51 -21.08 11.00
N LYS A 45 -3.63 -20.71 10.37
CA LYS A 45 -4.42 -19.56 10.82
C LYS A 45 -4.94 -19.84 12.23
N TYR A 46 -4.89 -18.84 13.11
CA TYR A 46 -5.28 -19.02 14.52
C TYR A 46 -6.66 -19.67 14.69
N LYS A 47 -7.66 -19.31 13.87
CA LYS A 47 -9.02 -19.91 13.94
C LYS A 47 -9.03 -21.42 13.71
N THR A 48 -8.17 -21.91 12.82
CA THR A 48 -8.04 -23.35 12.54
C THR A 48 -7.41 -24.06 13.73
N THR A 49 -6.38 -23.46 14.32
CA THR A 49 -5.77 -23.99 15.55
C THR A 49 -6.76 -23.98 16.72
N GLU A 50 -7.53 -22.90 16.85
CA GLU A 50 -8.55 -22.71 17.88
C GLU A 50 -9.66 -23.75 17.85
N SER A 51 -10.13 -24.15 16.66
CA SER A 51 -11.19 -25.15 16.52
C SER A 51 -10.77 -26.55 16.95
N HIS A 52 -9.46 -26.83 16.97
CA HIS A 52 -8.91 -28.12 17.39
C HIS A 52 -8.44 -28.14 18.85
N PHE A 53 -8.62 -27.05 19.61
CA PHE A 53 -8.23 -27.01 21.00
C PHE A 53 -9.13 -27.87 21.88
N ASP A 54 -8.48 -28.70 22.69
CA ASP A 54 -9.08 -29.37 23.81
C ASP A 54 -9.08 -28.41 25.02
N TRP A 55 -10.18 -27.66 25.17
CA TRP A 55 -10.32 -26.64 26.20
C TRP A 55 -10.32 -27.20 27.62
N GLU A 56 -10.68 -28.47 27.81
CA GLU A 56 -10.61 -29.12 29.12
C GLU A 56 -9.17 -29.20 29.65
N LYS A 57 -8.19 -29.33 28.75
CA LYS A 57 -6.76 -29.31 29.09
C LYS A 57 -6.22 -27.90 29.36
N VAL A 58 -6.92 -26.87 28.90
CA VAL A 58 -6.57 -25.45 29.14
C VAL A 58 -7.05 -24.99 30.51
N GLY A 59 -8.08 -25.63 31.06
CA GLY A 59 -8.62 -25.35 32.40
C GLY A 59 -7.57 -25.36 33.50
N PHE A 60 -7.72 -24.49 34.49
CA PHE A 60 -6.80 -24.38 35.61
C PHE A 60 -7.49 -23.83 36.86
N GLY A 61 -7.06 -24.27 38.04
CA GLY A 61 -7.61 -23.82 39.32
C GLY A 61 -9.13 -24.03 39.40
N ALA A 62 -9.87 -22.95 39.61
CA ALA A 62 -11.34 -22.96 39.65
C ALA A 62 -11.99 -22.70 38.27
N PHE A 63 -11.22 -22.50 37.21
CA PHE A 63 -11.70 -22.16 35.87
C PHE A 63 -11.78 -23.40 35.00
N THR A 64 -13.00 -23.74 34.55
CA THR A 64 -13.24 -24.86 33.62
C THR A 64 -12.78 -24.52 32.20
N GLY A 65 -12.69 -25.54 31.33
CA GLY A 65 -12.33 -25.34 29.93
C GLY A 65 -13.24 -24.35 29.21
N GLU A 66 -14.55 -24.42 29.45
CA GLU A 66 -15.52 -23.50 28.86
C GLU A 66 -15.36 -22.06 29.39
N MET A 67 -15.05 -21.87 30.68
CA MET A 67 -14.73 -20.53 31.22
C MET A 67 -13.48 -19.94 30.57
N CYS A 68 -12.45 -20.77 30.37
CA CYS A 68 -11.21 -20.40 29.68
C CYS A 68 -11.46 -20.00 28.23
N ARG A 69 -12.29 -20.77 27.51
CA ARG A 69 -12.71 -20.49 26.14
C ARG A 69 -13.44 -19.16 26.02
N GLN A 70 -14.41 -18.90 26.89
CA GLN A 70 -15.16 -17.64 26.90
C GLN A 70 -14.27 -16.45 27.19
N LYS A 71 -13.34 -16.58 28.13
CA LYS A 71 -12.38 -15.51 28.44
C LYS A 71 -11.45 -15.25 27.26
N TRP A 72 -10.93 -16.29 26.63
CA TRP A 72 -10.12 -16.16 25.42
C TRP A 72 -10.88 -15.46 24.28
N GLN A 73 -12.15 -15.78 24.03
CA GLN A 73 -12.97 -15.08 23.04
C GLN A 73 -13.03 -13.57 23.32
N LYS A 74 -13.25 -13.17 24.58
CA LYS A 74 -13.27 -11.75 24.98
C LYS A 74 -11.91 -11.07 24.82
N VAL A 75 -10.81 -11.74 25.14
CA VAL A 75 -9.46 -11.15 24.98
C VAL A 75 -9.07 -11.04 23.50
N SER A 76 -9.38 -12.07 22.71
CA SER A 76 -9.04 -12.14 21.28
C SER A 76 -9.78 -11.11 20.42
N THR A 77 -10.91 -10.56 20.86
CA THR A 77 -11.60 -9.45 20.16
C THR A 77 -10.86 -8.12 20.28
N GLU A 78 -10.05 -7.94 21.32
CA GLU A 78 -9.35 -6.68 21.60
C GLU A 78 -8.00 -6.59 20.89
N VAL A 79 -7.54 -7.69 20.29
CA VAL A 79 -6.28 -7.79 19.54
C VAL A 79 -6.51 -7.97 18.04
N ARG A 80 -5.48 -7.71 17.24
CA ARG A 80 -5.60 -7.76 15.77
C ARG A 80 -5.66 -9.21 15.29
N LYS A 81 -6.70 -9.55 14.55
CA LYS A 81 -7.04 -10.92 14.15
C LYS A 81 -6.30 -11.43 12.89
N TYR A 82 -5.01 -11.14 12.73
CA TYR A 82 -4.25 -11.51 11.52
C TYR A 82 -2.92 -12.18 11.84
N ARG A 83 -2.88 -13.53 11.93
CA ARG A 83 -1.66 -14.37 12.08
C ARG A 83 -1.97 -15.79 12.59
N THR A 84 -0.92 -16.48 13.00
CA THR A 84 -0.89 -17.74 13.75
C THR A 84 -1.37 -17.53 15.19
N MET A 85 -1.62 -18.61 15.93
CA MET A 85 -2.10 -18.53 17.32
C MET A 85 -0.99 -18.03 18.25
N THR A 86 0.26 -18.48 18.06
CA THR A 86 1.42 -18.01 18.87
C THR A 86 1.54 -16.51 18.81
N GLU A 87 1.52 -15.99 17.58
CA GLU A 87 1.53 -14.58 17.33
C GLU A 87 0.32 -13.91 18.03
N LEU A 88 -0.92 -14.36 17.80
CA LEU A 88 -2.10 -13.75 18.42
C LEU A 88 -2.00 -13.67 19.96
N ILE A 89 -1.46 -14.70 20.60
CA ILE A 89 -1.23 -14.76 22.04
C ILE A 89 -0.24 -13.68 22.51
N VAL A 90 0.83 -13.41 21.75
CA VAL A 90 1.79 -12.33 22.09
C VAL A 90 1.07 -10.97 22.17
N ASP A 91 0.19 -10.67 21.22
CA ASP A 91 -0.60 -9.43 21.26
C ASP A 91 -1.62 -9.45 22.41
N ALA A 92 -2.22 -10.62 22.71
CA ALA A 92 -3.17 -10.78 23.81
C ALA A 92 -2.49 -10.58 25.17
N ILE A 93 -1.27 -11.09 25.34
CA ILE A 93 -0.45 -10.88 26.54
C ILE A 93 -0.15 -9.39 26.69
N GLU A 94 0.27 -8.71 25.62
CA GLU A 94 0.54 -7.27 25.67
C GLU A 94 -0.73 -6.47 25.99
N PHE A 95 -1.89 -6.85 25.44
CA PHE A 95 -3.16 -6.21 25.74
C PHE A 95 -3.58 -6.41 27.21
N VAL A 96 -3.46 -7.62 27.75
CA VAL A 96 -3.75 -7.90 29.17
C VAL A 96 -2.78 -7.17 30.09
N LYS A 97 -1.50 -7.05 29.69
CA LYS A 97 -0.50 -6.29 30.45
C LYS A 97 -0.82 -4.79 30.45
N ASN A 98 -1.13 -4.24 29.28
CA ASN A 98 -1.28 -2.81 29.03
C ASN A 98 -2.58 -2.50 28.24
N PRO A 99 -3.77 -2.58 28.87
CA PRO A 99 -5.06 -2.46 28.17
C PRO A 99 -5.29 -1.11 27.46
N TYR A 100 -4.60 -0.08 27.94
CA TYR A 100 -4.70 1.29 27.44
C TYR A 100 -3.61 1.65 26.43
N LYS A 101 -2.69 0.76 26.06
CA LYS A 101 -1.60 1.09 25.13
C LYS A 101 -2.14 1.42 23.73
N GLY A 102 -1.51 2.38 23.06
CA GLY A 102 -1.82 2.73 21.68
C GLY A 102 -3.15 3.47 21.50
N LYS A 103 -4.11 2.88 20.75
CA LYS A 103 -5.35 3.59 20.36
C LYS A 103 -6.25 3.93 21.55
N LYS A 104 -6.17 3.14 22.63
CA LYS A 104 -6.96 3.32 23.86
C LYS A 104 -6.29 4.21 24.90
N LEU A 105 -5.14 4.81 24.59
CA LEU A 105 -4.41 5.64 25.56
C LEU A 105 -5.24 6.82 26.05
N LYS A 106 -6.04 7.40 25.15
CA LYS A 106 -6.92 8.53 25.46
C LYS A 106 -8.15 8.14 26.30
N THR A 107 -8.42 6.85 26.50
CA THR A 107 -9.50 6.35 27.35
C THR A 107 -8.99 5.94 28.73
N HIS A 108 -7.69 6.07 29.00
CA HIS A 108 -7.16 5.83 30.34
C HIS A 108 -7.78 6.86 31.31
N PRO A 109 -8.23 6.44 32.50
CA PRO A 109 -8.87 7.34 33.48
C PRO A 109 -8.00 8.57 33.81
N ASP A 110 -6.70 8.35 33.98
CA ASP A 110 -5.73 9.41 34.32
C ASP A 110 -5.21 10.18 33.10
N PHE A 111 -5.62 9.82 31.87
CA PHE A 111 -5.15 10.54 30.68
C PHE A 111 -5.67 11.98 30.68
N PRO A 112 -4.80 13.00 30.70
CA PRO A 112 -5.26 14.38 30.78
C PRO A 112 -6.12 14.74 29.56
N LYS A 113 -7.25 15.40 29.81
CA LYS A 113 -8.14 15.89 28.75
C LYS A 113 -7.59 17.19 28.18
N LYS A 114 -7.62 17.32 26.85
CA LYS A 114 -7.15 18.54 26.19
C LYS A 114 -8.02 19.74 26.61
N PRO A 115 -7.41 20.89 26.91
CA PRO A 115 -8.16 22.10 27.23
C PRO A 115 -8.99 22.55 26.02
N LEU A 116 -10.16 23.14 26.30
CA LEU A 116 -11.03 23.66 25.26
C LEU A 116 -10.45 24.95 24.69
N THR A 117 -10.38 25.06 23.36
CA THR A 117 -9.93 26.32 22.74
C THR A 117 -10.86 27.48 23.13
N PRO A 118 -10.39 28.74 23.07
CA PRO A 118 -11.19 29.90 23.50
C PRO A 118 -12.58 29.97 22.83
N TYR A 119 -12.65 29.62 21.54
CA TYR A 119 -13.92 29.52 20.82
C TYR A 119 -14.82 28.39 21.35
N PHE A 120 -14.29 27.18 21.53
CA PHE A 120 -15.09 26.04 21.99
C PHE A 120 -15.60 26.25 23.42
N ARG A 121 -14.81 26.91 24.27
CA ARG A 121 -15.22 27.34 25.62
C ARG A 121 -16.43 28.28 25.55
N PHE A 122 -16.33 29.36 24.76
CA PHE A 122 -17.43 30.28 24.52
C PHE A 122 -18.66 29.55 23.94
N PHE A 123 -18.43 28.66 22.98
CA PHE A 123 -19.48 27.89 22.33
C PHE A 123 -20.23 27.02 23.34
N MET A 124 -19.54 26.27 24.19
CA MET A 124 -20.18 25.44 25.23
C MET A 124 -20.99 26.28 26.23
N GLU A 125 -20.44 27.42 26.69
CA GLU A 125 -21.11 28.30 27.65
C GLU A 125 -22.39 28.93 27.08
N LYS A 126 -22.36 29.36 25.81
CA LYS A 126 -23.49 30.06 25.18
C LYS A 126 -24.47 29.12 24.49
N ARG A 127 -24.03 27.98 23.96
CA ARG A 127 -24.89 27.01 23.27
C ARG A 127 -26.06 26.58 24.11
N ALA A 128 -25.84 26.23 25.38
CA ALA A 128 -26.92 25.78 26.25
C ALA A 128 -28.00 26.86 26.46
N LYS A 129 -27.61 28.14 26.48
CA LYS A 129 -28.53 29.28 26.61
C LYS A 129 -29.29 29.53 25.32
N TYR A 130 -28.58 29.54 24.19
CA TYR A 130 -29.19 29.77 22.87
C TYR A 130 -30.11 28.63 22.43
N ALA A 131 -29.79 27.38 22.80
CA ALA A 131 -30.67 26.22 22.54
C ALA A 131 -31.99 26.31 23.32
N LYS A 132 -32.00 26.92 24.52
CA LYS A 132 -33.22 27.16 25.30
C LYS A 132 -34.05 28.32 24.75
N ILE A 133 -33.40 29.36 24.23
CA ILE A 133 -34.07 30.55 23.65
C ILE A 133 -34.62 30.25 22.26
N HIS A 134 -33.95 29.35 21.52
CA HIS A 134 -34.36 28.93 20.19
C HIS A 134 -34.48 27.39 20.11
N PRO A 135 -35.47 26.80 20.79
CA PRO A 135 -35.66 25.34 20.83
C PRO A 135 -36.01 24.75 19.45
N GLU A 136 -36.60 25.56 18.56
CA GLU A 136 -36.90 25.16 17.17
C GLU A 136 -35.70 25.28 16.22
N MET A 137 -34.62 25.97 16.62
CA MET A 137 -33.46 26.12 15.74
C MET A 137 -32.57 24.88 15.75
N SER A 138 -32.13 24.49 14.55
CA SER A 138 -31.23 23.37 14.39
C SER A 138 -29.88 23.62 15.08
N ASN A 139 -29.26 22.55 15.54
CA ASN A 139 -27.91 22.58 16.11
C ASN A 139 -26.88 23.19 15.14
N LEU A 140 -27.05 22.95 13.83
CA LEU A 140 -26.18 23.49 12.80
C LEU A 140 -26.29 25.03 12.73
N ASP A 141 -27.50 25.56 12.84
CA ASP A 141 -27.74 27.01 12.75
C ASP A 141 -27.32 27.73 14.02
N LEU A 142 -27.53 27.12 15.20
CA LEU A 142 -26.95 27.57 16.46
C LEU A 142 -25.41 27.67 16.38
N THR A 143 -24.76 26.70 15.73
CA THR A 143 -23.31 26.70 15.54
C THR A 143 -22.82 27.84 14.63
N LYS A 144 -23.52 28.09 13.53
CA LYS A 144 -23.23 29.23 12.63
C LYS A 144 -23.39 30.56 13.35
N ILE A 145 -24.49 30.74 14.09
CA ILE A 145 -24.77 31.98 14.85
C ILE A 145 -23.71 32.21 15.91
N LEU A 146 -23.37 31.20 16.71
CA LEU A 146 -22.35 31.32 17.76
C LEU A 146 -20.93 31.54 17.19
N SER A 147 -20.62 30.95 16.03
CA SER A 147 -19.36 31.25 15.32
C SER A 147 -19.28 32.73 14.92
N LYS A 148 -20.36 33.29 14.34
CA LYS A 148 -20.42 34.70 13.97
C LYS A 148 -20.33 35.62 15.21
N LYS A 149 -21.10 35.32 16.26
CA LYS A 149 -21.07 36.06 17.53
C LYS A 149 -19.70 36.03 18.21
N TYR A 150 -18.96 34.93 18.10
CA TYR A 150 -17.58 34.87 18.62
C TYR A 150 -16.61 35.74 17.82
N LYS A 151 -16.76 35.81 16.49
CA LYS A 151 -15.94 36.70 15.67
C LYS A 151 -16.19 38.18 16.00
N GLU A 152 -17.45 38.53 16.22
CA GLU A 152 -17.92 39.90 16.57
C GLU A 152 -17.67 40.30 18.03
N LEU A 153 -17.26 39.36 18.89
CA LEU A 153 -16.98 39.66 20.30
C LEU A 153 -15.81 40.65 20.45
N PRO A 154 -15.93 41.66 21.32
CA PRO A 154 -14.82 42.56 21.62
C PRO A 154 -13.60 41.81 22.14
N ASP A 155 -12.40 42.28 21.79
CA ASP A 155 -11.15 41.60 22.14
C ASP A 155 -10.96 41.48 23.65
N LYS A 156 -11.40 42.47 24.44
CA LYS A 156 -11.40 42.39 25.91
C LYS A 156 -12.21 41.19 26.45
N LYS A 157 -13.32 40.83 25.81
CA LYS A 157 -14.14 39.67 26.19
C LYS A 157 -13.54 38.36 25.66
N LYS A 158 -12.94 38.37 24.46
CA LYS A 158 -12.17 37.23 23.93
C LYS A 158 -10.96 36.91 24.82
N GLN A 159 -10.29 37.94 25.33
CA GLN A 159 -9.10 37.82 26.16
C GLN A 159 -9.34 36.97 27.41
N LYS A 160 -10.53 37.06 28.02
CA LYS A 160 -10.93 36.17 29.13
C LYS A 160 -10.81 34.69 28.72
N TYR A 161 -11.41 34.30 27.60
CA TYR A 161 -11.38 32.92 27.11
C TYR A 161 -9.98 32.48 26.66
N ILE A 162 -9.16 33.41 26.14
CA ILE A 162 -7.77 33.16 25.78
C ILE A 162 -6.91 32.90 27.01
N MET A 163 -7.03 33.72 28.05
CA MET A 163 -6.28 33.56 29.30
C MET A 163 -6.66 32.28 30.03
N GLU A 164 -7.96 31.94 30.10
CA GLU A 164 -8.41 30.66 30.65
C GLU A 164 -7.84 29.47 29.89
N PHE A 165 -7.88 29.50 28.56
CA PHE A 165 -7.28 28.44 27.74
C PHE A 165 -5.78 28.30 27.98
N GLN A 166 -5.05 29.41 28.08
CA GLN A 166 -3.60 29.39 28.31
C GLN A 166 -3.27 28.76 29.67
N ARG A 167 -4.02 29.11 30.72
CA ARG A 167 -3.87 28.50 32.05
C ARG A 167 -4.14 27.00 32.03
N GLU A 168 -5.26 26.58 31.47
CA GLU A 168 -5.59 25.14 31.38
C GLU A 168 -4.63 24.37 30.48
N LYS A 169 -4.04 25.03 29.49
CA LYS A 169 -3.01 24.44 28.65
C LYS A 169 -1.74 24.16 29.45
N GLU A 170 -1.32 25.08 30.31
CA GLU A 170 -0.19 24.87 31.22
C GLU A 170 -0.49 23.75 32.23
N ASP A 171 -1.69 23.72 32.81
CA ASP A 171 -2.10 22.64 33.71
C ASP A 171 -2.18 21.30 32.99
N PHE A 172 -2.67 21.28 31.74
CA PHE A 172 -2.66 20.09 30.88
C PHE A 172 -1.24 19.62 30.59
N GLU A 173 -0.30 20.54 30.30
CA GLU A 173 1.11 20.19 30.06
C GLU A 173 1.74 19.59 31.31
N LYS A 174 1.49 20.15 32.50
CA LYS A 174 1.94 19.59 33.80
C LYS A 174 1.33 18.22 34.08
N ASN A 175 0.01 18.07 33.92
CA ASN A 175 -0.68 16.80 34.14
C ASN A 175 -0.24 15.74 33.11
N MET A 176 0.05 16.16 31.88
CA MET A 176 0.60 15.28 30.85
C MET A 176 2.02 14.85 31.19
N ALA A 177 2.85 15.72 31.77
CA ALA A 177 4.17 15.36 32.25
C ALA A 177 4.08 14.33 33.39
N ARG A 178 3.20 14.54 34.38
CA ARG A 178 2.95 13.57 35.45
C ARG A 178 2.44 12.23 34.92
N PHE A 179 1.47 12.26 34.01
CA PHE A 179 0.98 11.04 33.36
C PHE A 179 2.08 10.27 32.62
N LYS A 180 3.08 10.97 32.06
CA LYS A 180 4.27 10.33 31.46
C LYS A 180 5.23 9.72 32.46
N GLU A 181 5.30 10.28 33.65
CA GLU A 181 6.13 9.78 34.75
C GLU A 181 5.48 8.58 35.44
N ASP A 182 4.17 8.66 35.68
CA ASP A 182 3.39 7.63 36.38
C ASP A 182 3.08 6.41 35.49
N HIS A 183 2.97 6.59 34.17
CA HIS A 183 2.59 5.53 33.21
C HIS A 183 3.59 5.42 32.03
N PRO A 184 4.90 5.20 32.29
CA PRO A 184 5.92 5.16 31.24
C PRO A 184 5.69 4.03 30.22
N GLU A 185 5.14 2.89 30.63
CA GLU A 185 4.84 1.72 29.80
C GLU A 185 3.70 1.93 28.79
N LEU A 186 2.79 2.86 29.09
CA LEU A 186 1.69 3.24 28.20
C LEU A 186 2.10 4.27 27.15
N ILE A 187 3.12 5.07 27.49
CA ILE A 187 3.61 6.18 26.66
C ILE A 187 4.82 5.80 25.83
N GLU A 188 5.50 4.71 26.20
CA GLU A 188 6.65 4.12 25.53
C GLU A 188 6.69 4.53 24.06
N GLU A 189 7.45 5.60 23.79
CA GLU A 189 7.78 5.97 22.43
C GLU A 189 8.36 4.70 21.86
N ARG A 190 7.76 4.17 20.77
CA ARG A 190 8.32 3.01 20.07
C ARG A 190 9.82 3.26 20.03
N LYS A 191 10.59 2.49 20.82
CA LYS A 191 12.05 2.59 20.78
C LYS A 191 12.36 2.56 19.30
N LYS A 192 13.03 3.61 18.80
CA LYS A 192 13.50 3.61 17.42
C LYS A 192 14.14 2.25 17.26
N SER A 193 13.50 1.39 16.48
CA SER A 193 13.98 0.04 16.26
C SER A 193 15.46 0.17 15.91
N ASP A 194 16.31 -0.71 16.41
CA ASP A 194 17.74 -0.72 16.02
C ASP A 194 17.92 -0.92 14.50
N LEU A 195 16.81 -1.19 13.78
CA LEU A 195 16.69 -1.09 12.34
C LEU A 195 17.09 0.31 11.83
N PRO A 196 18.04 0.40 10.89
CA PRO A 196 18.39 1.64 10.20
C PRO A 196 17.17 2.41 9.66
N GLU A 197 17.17 3.74 9.78
CA GLU A 197 16.07 4.58 9.29
C GLU A 197 16.17 4.72 7.76
N ARG A 198 15.07 4.50 7.04
CA ARG A 198 15.04 4.62 5.58
C ARG A 198 15.55 5.99 5.11
N PRO A 199 16.31 6.02 3.99
CA PRO A 199 16.86 7.25 3.46
C PRO A 199 15.76 8.20 2.99
N LYS A 200 15.99 9.50 3.16
CA LYS A 200 15.06 10.58 2.81
C LYS A 200 15.23 10.97 1.34
N THR A 201 14.12 11.32 0.68
CA THR A 201 14.15 11.77 -0.73
C THR A 201 14.77 13.16 -0.88
N PRO A 202 15.23 13.56 -2.08
CA PRO A 202 15.79 14.90 -2.30
C PRO A 202 14.84 16.02 -1.86
N GLN A 203 13.56 15.88 -2.20
CA GLN A 203 12.51 16.82 -1.79
C GLN A 203 12.33 16.87 -0.28
N GLN A 204 12.38 15.73 0.41
CA GLN A 204 12.25 15.68 1.87
C GLN A 204 13.44 16.33 2.58
N LEU A 205 14.65 16.09 2.09
CA LEU A 205 15.86 16.71 2.62
C LEU A 205 15.81 18.23 2.49
N TRP A 206 15.48 18.72 1.29
CA TRP A 206 15.30 20.14 1.05
C TRP A 206 14.16 20.72 1.89
N TYR A 207 13.00 20.06 1.93
CA TYR A 207 11.85 20.53 2.69
C TYR A 207 12.18 20.65 4.18
N ASN A 208 12.90 19.68 4.75
CA ASN A 208 13.30 19.72 6.16
C ASN A 208 14.30 20.84 6.44
N HIS A 209 15.21 21.10 5.51
CA HIS A 209 16.15 22.21 5.58
C HIS A 209 15.42 23.55 5.53
N GLU A 210 14.62 23.78 4.49
CA GLU A 210 13.91 25.04 4.31
C GLU A 210 12.82 25.26 5.34
N LYS A 211 12.15 24.21 5.83
CA LYS A 211 11.17 24.31 6.91
C LYS A 211 11.80 24.94 8.15
N LYS A 212 13.01 24.54 8.52
CA LYS A 212 13.71 25.12 9.68
C LYS A 212 13.99 26.61 9.47
N ALA A 213 14.49 26.99 8.28
CA ALA A 213 14.75 28.39 7.95
C ALA A 213 13.47 29.23 7.89
N TYR A 214 12.43 28.73 7.22
CA TYR A 214 11.15 29.40 7.04
C TYR A 214 10.43 29.61 8.38
N MET A 215 10.40 28.59 9.25
CA MET A 215 9.79 28.74 10.58
C MET A 215 10.52 29.74 11.47
N LYS A 216 11.84 29.91 11.29
CA LYS A 216 12.60 30.95 12.00
C LYS A 216 12.21 32.36 11.53
N LEU A 217 11.95 32.53 10.24
CA LEU A 217 11.55 33.82 9.64
C LEU A 217 10.06 34.13 9.82
N HIS A 218 9.21 33.11 9.93
CA HIS A 218 7.77 33.25 10.11
C HIS A 218 7.25 32.39 11.28
N PRO A 219 7.48 32.80 12.54
CA PRO A 219 7.10 32.00 13.72
C PRO A 219 5.60 31.73 13.86
N GLN A 220 4.76 32.60 13.30
CA GLN A 220 3.29 32.53 13.38
C GLN A 220 2.62 31.89 12.14
N VAL A 221 3.39 31.39 11.17
CA VAL A 221 2.81 30.82 9.94
C VAL A 221 2.03 29.54 10.21
N SER A 222 0.87 29.38 9.57
CA SER A 222 0.13 28.13 9.69
C SER A 222 0.86 26.96 9.02
N GLN A 223 0.67 25.74 9.51
CA GLN A 223 1.27 24.55 8.89
C GLN A 223 0.80 24.33 7.43
N LYS A 224 -0.39 24.82 7.08
CA LYS A 224 -0.94 24.71 5.72
C LYS A 224 -0.19 25.65 4.77
N GLU A 225 -0.05 26.92 5.15
CA GLU A 225 0.66 27.93 4.35
C GLU A 225 2.14 27.58 4.19
N LEU A 226 2.80 27.13 5.27
CA LEU A 226 4.18 26.64 5.25
C LEU A 226 4.37 25.54 4.20
N LYS A 227 3.51 24.51 4.22
CA LYS A 227 3.59 23.39 3.28
C LYS A 227 3.37 23.85 1.84
N GLU A 228 2.45 24.78 1.62
CA GLU A 228 2.16 25.30 0.27
C GLU A 228 3.29 26.17 -0.26
N ALA A 229 3.85 27.06 0.55
CA ALA A 229 4.98 27.90 0.20
C ALA A 229 6.21 27.07 -0.18
N LEU A 230 6.57 26.08 0.65
CA LEU A 230 7.70 25.19 0.38
C LEU A 230 7.45 24.31 -0.86
N ARG A 231 6.22 23.84 -1.10
CA ARG A 231 5.89 23.10 -2.34
C ARG A 231 6.13 23.95 -3.58
N ARG A 232 5.70 25.22 -3.56
CA ARG A 232 5.91 26.16 -4.68
C ARG A 232 7.41 26.41 -4.90
N GLN A 233 8.16 26.68 -3.84
CA GLN A 233 9.60 26.86 -3.92
C GLN A 233 10.34 25.63 -4.48
N TRP A 234 9.99 24.41 -4.07
CA TRP A 234 10.57 23.18 -4.65
C TRP A 234 10.34 23.07 -6.16
N SER A 235 9.13 23.40 -6.61
CA SER A 235 8.78 23.35 -8.04
C SER A 235 9.55 24.36 -8.90
N GLN A 236 10.00 25.45 -8.29
CA GLN A 236 10.76 26.53 -8.93
C GLN A 236 12.28 26.43 -8.72
N LEU A 237 12.75 25.44 -7.96
CA LEU A 237 14.19 25.22 -7.79
C LEU A 237 14.88 24.97 -9.13
N SER A 238 16.01 25.63 -9.32
CA SER A 238 16.88 25.36 -10.45
C SER A 238 17.48 23.95 -10.37
N ASP A 239 17.80 23.39 -11.53
CA ASP A 239 18.36 22.05 -11.66
C ASP A 239 19.67 21.89 -10.87
N LYS A 240 20.55 22.91 -10.89
CA LYS A 240 21.77 22.94 -10.07
C LYS A 240 21.49 22.80 -8.57
N ARG A 241 20.46 23.46 -8.07
CA ARG A 241 20.06 23.34 -6.65
C ARG A 241 19.41 22.00 -6.35
N ARG A 242 18.60 21.46 -7.28
CA ARG A 242 18.01 20.11 -7.15
C ARG A 242 19.10 19.03 -7.09
N LEU A 243 20.13 19.13 -7.93
CA LEU A 243 21.25 18.20 -7.97
C LEU A 243 21.99 18.07 -6.63
N LYS A 244 22.14 19.17 -5.87
CA LYS A 244 22.69 19.13 -4.51
C LYS A 244 21.92 18.18 -3.61
N TRP A 245 20.59 18.24 -3.62
CA TRP A 245 19.74 17.40 -2.80
C TRP A 245 19.64 15.98 -3.32
N ILE A 246 19.71 15.79 -4.64
CA ILE A 246 19.79 14.47 -5.28
C ILE A 246 21.08 13.75 -4.84
N SER A 247 22.22 14.43 -4.90
CA SER A 247 23.51 13.87 -4.48
C SER A 247 23.48 13.47 -3.00
N LYS A 248 22.99 14.38 -2.14
CA LYS A 248 22.85 14.10 -0.69
C LYS A 248 21.89 12.96 -0.38
N ALA A 249 20.81 12.81 -1.15
CA ALA A 249 19.88 11.71 -0.96
C ALA A 249 20.47 10.35 -1.35
N LEU A 250 21.33 10.32 -2.38
CA LEU A 250 22.05 9.11 -2.79
C LEU A 250 23.16 8.72 -1.82
N GLU A 251 23.86 9.69 -1.25
CA GLU A 251 24.83 9.47 -0.18
C GLU A 251 24.16 8.80 1.03
N LEU A 252 23.04 9.37 1.51
CA LEU A 252 22.27 8.75 2.59
C LEU A 252 21.69 7.38 2.21
N GLN A 253 21.40 7.15 0.93
CA GLN A 253 20.98 5.83 0.46
C GLN A 253 22.12 4.82 0.59
N LYS A 254 23.35 5.20 0.22
CA LYS A 254 24.54 4.36 0.37
C LYS A 254 24.80 4.05 1.85
N ASP A 255 24.80 5.06 2.72
CA ASP A 255 25.00 4.88 4.17
C ASP A 255 23.96 3.93 4.78
N TYR A 256 22.70 4.02 4.32
CA TYR A 256 21.64 3.11 4.72
C TYR A 256 21.87 1.69 4.21
N GLU A 257 22.26 1.52 2.94
CA GLU A 257 22.59 0.21 2.36
C GLU A 257 23.75 -0.46 3.14
N ASP A 258 24.77 0.30 3.53
CA ASP A 258 25.90 -0.19 4.32
C ASP A 258 25.48 -0.51 5.77
N SER A 259 24.69 0.35 6.41
CA SER A 259 24.14 0.09 7.75
C SER A 259 23.22 -1.13 7.79
N MET A 260 22.40 -1.32 6.75
CA MET A 260 21.54 -2.49 6.59
C MET A 260 22.35 -3.77 6.38
N ARG A 261 23.46 -3.69 5.63
CA ARG A 261 24.38 -4.83 5.44
C ARG A 261 24.98 -5.28 6.77
N ALA A 262 25.50 -4.33 7.55
CA ALA A 262 26.02 -4.61 8.90
C ALA A 262 24.94 -5.17 9.84
N TYR A 263 23.71 -4.67 9.74
CA TYR A 263 22.57 -5.17 10.52
C TYR A 263 22.21 -6.62 10.16
N HIS A 264 22.19 -6.97 8.86
CA HIS A 264 21.94 -8.33 8.40
C HIS A 264 23.05 -9.30 8.79
N GLU A 265 24.31 -8.87 8.77
CA GLU A 265 25.44 -9.66 9.25
C GLU A 265 25.35 -9.93 10.76
N ALA A 266 24.93 -8.94 11.54
CA ALA A 266 24.71 -9.07 12.98
C ALA A 266 23.44 -9.88 13.34
N HIS A 267 22.49 -10.04 12.41
CA HIS A 267 21.21 -10.74 12.63
C HIS A 267 20.88 -11.70 11.47
N PRO A 268 21.57 -12.86 11.37
CA PRO A 268 21.40 -13.81 10.25
C PRO A 268 19.98 -14.37 10.10
N ASP A 269 19.20 -14.43 11.19
CA ASP A 269 17.84 -14.99 11.22
C ASP A 269 16.76 -14.04 10.67
N ILE A 270 17.09 -12.78 10.38
CA ILE A 270 16.14 -11.79 9.86
C ILE A 270 16.33 -11.67 8.35
N THR A 271 15.70 -12.57 7.60
CA THR A 271 15.65 -12.51 6.13
C THR A 271 14.63 -11.44 5.69
N SER A 272 14.97 -10.15 5.83
CA SER A 272 14.12 -9.07 5.33
C SER A 272 14.46 -8.76 3.86
N ASP A 273 13.79 -9.44 2.92
CA ASP A 273 13.76 -9.04 1.50
C ASP A 273 12.77 -7.87 1.33
N ASP A 274 13.11 -6.70 1.89
CA ASP A 274 12.37 -5.48 1.59
C ASP A 274 13.17 -4.69 0.55
N HIS A 275 12.85 -4.93 -0.73
CA HIS A 275 13.45 -4.21 -1.84
C HIS A 275 13.27 -2.69 -1.63
N VAL A 276 14.38 -2.01 -1.31
CA VAL A 276 14.39 -0.57 -1.05
C VAL A 276 13.99 0.14 -2.34
N ARG A 277 12.81 0.77 -2.34
CA ARG A 277 12.37 1.60 -3.47
C ARG A 277 13.38 2.73 -3.69
N SER A 278 13.73 2.97 -4.95
CA SER A 278 14.59 4.09 -5.38
C SER A 278 14.21 5.40 -4.67
N VAL A 279 15.20 6.05 -4.05
CA VAL A 279 15.05 7.34 -3.36
C VAL A 279 14.77 8.48 -4.34
N LEU A 280 15.18 8.31 -5.60
CA LEU A 280 14.96 9.25 -6.68
C LEU A 280 13.71 8.94 -7.50
N THR A 281 12.98 9.99 -7.89
CA THR A 281 11.95 9.95 -8.92
C THR A 281 12.56 9.80 -10.32
N LYS A 282 11.75 9.44 -11.33
CA LYS A 282 12.19 9.34 -12.73
C LYS A 282 12.81 10.64 -13.25
N ALA A 283 12.25 11.79 -12.88
CA ALA A 283 12.75 13.10 -13.30
C ALA A 283 14.08 13.47 -12.62
N GLU A 284 14.21 13.19 -11.32
CA GLU A 284 15.46 13.41 -10.58
C GLU A 284 16.58 12.49 -11.07
N ARG A 285 16.26 11.22 -11.38
CA ARG A 285 17.21 10.29 -12.01
C ARG A 285 17.66 10.80 -13.37
N GLN A 286 16.72 11.20 -14.23
CA GLN A 286 17.07 11.76 -15.54
C GLN A 286 17.89 13.06 -15.42
N LEU A 287 17.63 13.88 -14.41
CA LEU A 287 18.43 15.08 -14.15
C LEU A 287 19.86 14.72 -13.72
N LYS A 288 20.02 13.72 -12.84
CA LYS A 288 21.33 13.20 -12.46
C LYS A 288 22.07 12.60 -13.64
N ASP A 289 21.43 11.71 -14.40
CA ASP A 289 22.01 11.06 -15.59
C ASP A 289 22.53 12.11 -16.59
N LYS A 290 21.75 13.17 -16.83
CA LYS A 290 22.19 14.29 -17.70
C LYS A 290 23.41 15.03 -17.16
N PHE A 291 23.49 15.22 -15.84
CA PHE A 291 24.61 15.92 -15.21
C PHE A 291 25.89 15.08 -15.21
N ASP A 292 25.77 13.77 -14.99
CA ASP A 292 26.88 12.83 -15.02
C ASP A 292 27.39 12.53 -16.44
N GLY A 293 26.70 13.06 -17.46
CA GLY A 293 27.05 12.82 -18.87
C GLY A 293 26.61 11.45 -19.37
N ARG A 294 25.71 10.74 -18.67
CA ARG A 294 25.17 9.47 -19.11
C ARG A 294 24.41 9.67 -20.43
N PRO A 295 24.77 8.95 -21.51
CA PRO A 295 24.11 9.09 -22.80
C PRO A 295 22.61 8.78 -22.70
N THR A 296 21.80 9.52 -23.46
CA THR A 296 20.35 9.29 -23.51
C THR A 296 20.00 8.29 -24.60
N LYS A 297 19.21 7.27 -24.25
CA LYS A 297 18.75 6.26 -25.22
C LYS A 297 18.04 6.91 -26.41
N PRO A 298 18.45 6.60 -27.66
CA PRO A 298 17.79 7.13 -28.83
C PRO A 298 16.40 6.49 -29.03
N PRO A 299 15.52 7.13 -29.83
CA PRO A 299 14.23 6.56 -30.18
C PRO A 299 14.35 5.14 -30.80
N PRO A 300 13.39 4.23 -30.54
CA PRO A 300 13.55 2.81 -30.87
C PRO A 300 13.43 2.46 -32.36
N ASN A 301 12.81 3.32 -33.17
CA ASN A 301 12.63 3.11 -34.61
C ASN A 301 12.57 4.44 -35.37
N GLY A 302 12.60 4.38 -36.70
CA GLY A 302 12.56 5.56 -37.58
C GLY A 302 11.35 6.47 -37.36
N TYR A 303 10.16 5.91 -37.11
CA TYR A 303 8.96 6.70 -36.81
C TYR A 303 9.12 7.49 -35.51
N SER A 304 9.59 6.84 -34.44
CA SER A 304 9.81 7.51 -33.15
C SER A 304 10.89 8.58 -33.24
N LEU A 305 11.92 8.37 -34.08
CA LEU A 305 12.93 9.38 -34.36
C LEU A 305 12.33 10.59 -35.07
N TYR A 306 11.53 10.36 -36.11
CA TYR A 306 10.81 11.42 -36.82
C TYR A 306 9.92 12.23 -35.87
N CYS A 307 9.14 11.54 -35.02
CA CYS A 307 8.31 12.19 -34.01
C CYS A 307 9.13 13.06 -33.05
N ALA A 308 10.27 12.55 -32.57
CA ALA A 308 11.13 13.28 -31.65
C ALA A 308 11.71 14.55 -32.28
N GLU A 309 12.14 14.50 -33.54
CA GLU A 309 12.66 15.66 -34.27
C GLU A 309 11.56 16.70 -34.55
N LEU A 310 10.38 16.25 -34.96
CA LEU A 310 9.26 17.14 -35.25
C LEU A 310 8.74 17.85 -33.98
N MET A 311 8.73 17.16 -32.84
CA MET A 311 8.30 17.72 -31.55
C MET A 311 9.18 18.88 -31.04
N ILE A 312 10.47 18.91 -31.42
CA ILE A 312 11.39 19.98 -31.05
C ILE A 312 11.00 21.29 -31.75
N ASN A 313 10.46 21.19 -32.96
CA ASN A 313 10.16 22.33 -33.83
C ASN A 313 8.73 22.90 -33.60
N MET A 314 7.85 22.18 -32.91
CA MET A 314 6.47 22.61 -32.64
C MET A 314 6.19 22.72 -31.12
N LYS A 315 6.88 23.65 -30.45
CA LYS A 315 6.80 23.80 -28.98
C LYS A 315 5.44 24.33 -28.50
N ASP A 316 4.77 25.13 -29.33
CA ASP A 316 3.53 25.85 -28.99
C ASP A 316 2.25 25.02 -29.19
N VAL A 317 2.37 23.87 -29.86
CA VAL A 317 1.25 22.94 -30.07
C VAL A 317 1.12 22.02 -28.85
N PRO A 318 -0.08 21.69 -28.34
CA PRO A 318 -0.26 20.71 -27.27
C PRO A 318 0.35 19.33 -27.61
N SER A 319 0.93 18.63 -26.63
CA SER A 319 1.64 17.36 -26.88
C SER A 319 0.77 16.27 -27.52
N THR A 320 -0.53 16.26 -27.21
CA THR A 320 -1.50 15.31 -27.79
C THR A 320 -1.72 15.61 -29.27
N GLU A 321 -1.79 16.87 -29.64
CA GLU A 321 -1.96 17.32 -31.03
C GLU A 321 -0.68 17.12 -31.84
N ARG A 322 0.50 17.40 -31.23
CA ARG A 322 1.80 17.08 -31.83
C ARG A 322 1.86 15.62 -32.27
N MET A 323 1.33 14.70 -31.45
CA MET A 323 1.36 13.29 -31.79
C MET A 323 0.45 12.89 -32.95
N VAL A 324 -0.73 13.49 -33.03
CA VAL A 324 -1.64 13.31 -34.16
C VAL A 324 -1.00 13.83 -35.45
N LEU A 325 -0.35 15.00 -35.39
CA LEU A 325 0.37 15.59 -36.52
C LEU A 325 1.53 14.70 -37.00
N CYS A 326 2.36 14.19 -36.08
CA CYS A 326 3.45 13.27 -36.43
C CYS A 326 2.92 12.02 -37.18
N SER A 327 1.82 11.44 -36.70
CA SER A 327 1.21 10.26 -37.34
C SER A 327 0.67 10.58 -38.74
N LYS A 328 0.00 11.73 -38.90
CA LYS A 328 -0.52 12.19 -40.20
C LYS A 328 0.60 12.43 -41.20
N GLN A 329 1.63 13.18 -40.81
CA GLN A 329 2.75 13.48 -41.70
C GLN A 329 3.58 12.24 -42.03
N TRP A 330 3.82 11.34 -41.07
CA TRP A 330 4.51 10.08 -41.33
C TRP A 330 3.79 9.21 -42.37
N LYS A 331 2.46 9.18 -42.37
CA LYS A 331 1.68 8.47 -43.39
C LYS A 331 1.89 9.05 -44.79
N MET A 332 2.06 10.36 -44.89
CA MET A 332 2.28 11.07 -46.15
C MET A 332 3.73 10.99 -46.66
N LEU A 333 4.70 10.61 -45.83
CA LEU A 333 6.08 10.42 -46.25
C LEU A 333 6.23 9.22 -47.19
N THR A 334 7.11 9.39 -48.18
CA THR A 334 7.52 8.33 -49.11
C THR A 334 8.29 7.23 -48.38
N GLN A 335 8.35 6.03 -48.98
CA GLN A 335 9.12 4.93 -48.39
C GLN A 335 10.61 5.28 -48.28
N LYS A 336 11.16 5.96 -49.29
CA LYS A 336 12.56 6.42 -49.29
C LYS A 336 12.87 7.31 -48.09
N GLU A 337 11.98 8.25 -47.75
CA GLU A 337 12.14 9.12 -46.58
C GLU A 337 12.03 8.33 -45.27
N LYS A 338 11.07 7.40 -45.17
CA LYS A 338 10.93 6.51 -44.01
C LYS A 338 12.19 5.67 -43.78
N ASP A 339 12.77 5.14 -44.85
CA ASP A 339 14.01 4.37 -44.80
C ASP A 339 15.21 5.23 -44.37
N MET A 340 15.27 6.51 -44.77
CA MET A 340 16.29 7.44 -44.28
C MET A 340 16.18 7.66 -42.76
N PHE A 341 14.96 7.84 -42.24
CA PHE A 341 14.76 7.95 -40.79
C PHE A 341 15.12 6.66 -40.05
N GLN A 342 14.83 5.49 -40.64
CA GLN A 342 15.21 4.20 -40.08
C GLN A 342 16.74 4.05 -40.02
N LYS A 343 17.46 4.35 -41.11
CA LYS A 343 18.94 4.33 -41.15
C LYS A 343 19.55 5.30 -40.13
N ARG A 344 19.00 6.51 -39.99
CA ARG A 344 19.47 7.49 -39.00
C ARG A 344 19.20 7.04 -37.56
N CYS A 345 18.08 6.36 -37.33
CA CYS A 345 17.77 5.75 -36.03
C CYS A 345 18.82 4.68 -35.67
N GLU A 346 19.15 3.79 -36.61
CA GLU A 346 20.19 2.77 -36.42
C GLU A 346 21.57 3.38 -36.18
N GLN A 347 21.93 4.44 -36.92
CA GLN A 347 23.19 5.16 -36.69
C GLN A 347 23.24 5.79 -35.30
N ARG A 348 22.15 6.43 -34.83
CA ARG A 348 22.09 6.99 -33.48
C ARG A 348 22.15 5.91 -32.40
N LYS A 349 21.61 4.71 -32.64
CA LYS A 349 21.76 3.56 -31.73
C LYS A 349 23.22 3.13 -31.61
N LYS A 350 23.91 2.96 -32.74
CA LYS A 350 25.35 2.64 -32.74
C LYS A 350 26.17 3.70 -32.02
N GLN A 351 25.87 4.99 -32.25
CA GLN A 351 26.55 6.08 -31.56
C GLN A 351 26.29 6.04 -30.05
N TYR A 352 25.04 5.80 -29.64
CA TYR A 352 24.68 5.63 -28.24
C TYR A 352 25.43 4.47 -27.58
N ASP A 353 25.58 3.33 -28.25
CA ASP A 353 26.30 2.19 -27.70
C ASP A 353 27.78 2.53 -27.46
N ILE A 354 28.42 3.25 -28.40
CA ILE A 354 29.81 3.74 -28.26
C ILE A 354 29.92 4.73 -27.10
N ASP A 355 29.03 5.72 -27.05
CA ASP A 355 29.06 6.75 -26.01
C ASP A 355 28.77 6.14 -24.62
N LEU A 356 27.87 5.15 -24.55
CA LEU A 356 27.55 4.44 -23.32
C LEU A 356 28.75 3.63 -22.84
N GLN A 357 29.45 2.95 -23.75
CA GLN A 357 30.66 2.22 -23.41
C GLN A 357 31.74 3.17 -22.87
N ARG A 358 32.00 4.30 -23.53
CA ARG A 358 32.94 5.32 -23.03
C ARG A 358 32.55 5.85 -21.65
N PHE A 359 31.26 6.08 -21.43
CA PHE A 359 30.75 6.49 -20.12
C PHE A 359 31.01 5.42 -19.06
N LEU A 360 30.73 4.14 -19.36
CA LEU A 360 31.04 3.05 -18.44
C LEU A 360 32.53 2.97 -18.14
N GLU A 361 33.40 3.12 -19.13
CA GLU A 361 34.86 3.11 -18.93
C GLU A 361 35.35 4.27 -18.04
N SER A 362 34.63 5.40 -18.01
CA SER A 362 34.95 6.55 -17.15
C SER A 362 34.51 6.41 -15.69
N LEU A 363 33.67 5.41 -15.37
CA LEU A 363 33.12 5.21 -14.03
C LEU A 363 33.99 4.24 -13.19
N PRO A 364 34.00 4.38 -11.85
CA PRO A 364 34.56 3.39 -10.94
C PRO A 364 33.86 2.02 -11.07
N GLU A 365 34.57 0.93 -10.77
CA GLU A 365 34.10 -0.45 -10.96
C GLU A 365 32.75 -0.75 -10.31
N GLU A 366 32.56 -0.31 -9.07
CA GLU A 366 31.31 -0.45 -8.32
C GLU A 366 30.13 0.28 -9.00
N GLU A 367 30.38 1.45 -9.60
CA GLU A 367 29.35 2.21 -10.32
C GLU A 367 29.07 1.62 -11.70
N ARG A 368 30.09 1.07 -12.37
CA ARG A 368 29.93 0.36 -13.66
C ARG A 368 28.96 -0.80 -13.54
N ASP A 369 29.17 -1.66 -12.53
CA ASP A 369 28.31 -2.83 -12.30
C ASP A 369 26.88 -2.43 -11.95
N ARG A 370 26.71 -1.36 -11.16
CA ARG A 370 25.37 -0.79 -10.89
C ARG A 370 24.70 -0.33 -12.18
N VAL A 371 25.38 0.46 -13.01
CA VAL A 371 24.80 0.96 -14.27
C VAL A 371 24.47 -0.19 -15.24
N LEU A 372 25.33 -1.19 -15.36
CA LEU A 372 25.09 -2.39 -16.19
C LEU A 372 23.87 -3.19 -15.70
N SER A 373 23.72 -3.36 -14.39
CA SER A 373 22.55 -4.03 -13.80
C SER A 373 21.25 -3.26 -14.08
N GLU A 374 21.27 -1.92 -13.98
CA GLU A 374 20.12 -1.07 -14.30
C GLU A 374 19.75 -1.14 -15.80
N GLU A 375 20.74 -1.17 -16.69
CA GLU A 375 20.53 -1.30 -18.14
C GLU A 375 19.85 -2.63 -18.50
N LYS A 376 20.30 -3.73 -17.87
CA LYS A 376 19.73 -5.07 -18.06
C LYS A 376 18.27 -5.17 -17.58
N ILE A 377 17.94 -4.50 -16.48
CA ILE A 377 16.56 -4.44 -15.94
C ILE A 377 15.66 -3.51 -16.78
N GLY A 378 16.21 -2.39 -17.26
CA GLY A 378 15.51 -1.42 -18.11
C GLY A 378 15.12 -1.99 -19.48
N GLY A 379 15.94 -2.87 -20.06
CA GLY A 379 15.63 -3.59 -21.30
C GLY A 379 14.42 -4.52 -21.17
N ALA A 380 14.26 -5.20 -20.03
CA ALA A 380 13.14 -6.12 -19.79
C ALA A 380 11.79 -5.40 -19.60
N LYS A 381 11.77 -4.21 -18.97
CA LYS A 381 10.53 -3.45 -18.71
C LYS A 381 9.96 -2.73 -19.93
N LEU A 382 10.79 -2.35 -20.91
CA LEU A 382 10.33 -1.63 -22.10
C LEU A 382 9.58 -2.54 -23.10
N ASN A 383 9.74 -3.86 -23.02
CA ASN A 383 8.97 -4.82 -23.83
C ASN A 383 7.53 -5.07 -23.33
N MET A 384 7.16 -4.57 -22.15
CA MET A 384 5.81 -4.74 -21.56
C MET A 384 4.95 -3.45 -21.57
N GLY A 385 5.40 -2.40 -22.25
CA GLY A 385 4.80 -1.06 -22.21
C GLY A 385 3.84 -0.71 -23.36
N MET A 386 3.17 -1.68 -24.01
CA MET A 386 2.21 -1.39 -25.10
C MET A 386 0.76 -1.89 -24.86
N THR A 387 0.41 -2.38 -23.67
CA THR A 387 -1.01 -2.63 -23.37
C THR A 387 -1.65 -1.37 -22.77
N SER A 388 -2.35 -0.62 -23.62
CA SER A 388 -3.19 0.51 -23.25
C SER A 388 -4.24 0.12 -22.20
N SER A 389 -4.21 0.76 -21.04
CA SER A 389 -5.24 0.64 -20.01
C SER A 389 -6.44 1.54 -20.33
N PRO A 390 -7.69 1.03 -20.31
CA PRO A 390 -8.88 1.77 -20.72
C PRO A 390 -9.51 2.49 -19.53
N HIS A 391 -9.25 3.79 -19.38
CA HIS A 391 -10.11 4.66 -18.60
C HIS A 391 -10.37 5.96 -19.37
N ARG A 392 -11.50 6.01 -20.08
CA ARG A 392 -12.20 7.26 -20.34
C ARG A 392 -13.70 7.03 -20.21
N ALA A 393 -14.23 7.54 -19.11
CA ALA A 393 -15.64 7.60 -18.81
C ALA A 393 -16.39 8.51 -19.80
N LYS A 394 -17.59 8.08 -20.18
CA LYS A 394 -18.76 8.94 -20.42
C LYS A 394 -20.00 8.22 -19.90
N SER A 395 -20.59 8.74 -18.83
CA SER A 395 -21.98 8.56 -18.39
C SER A 395 -22.90 9.48 -19.24
N PRO A 396 -24.27 9.43 -19.22
CA PRO A 396 -25.21 9.06 -18.14
C PRO A 396 -26.29 8.03 -18.57
N SER A 397 -26.99 7.32 -17.69
CA SER A 397 -28.19 7.81 -16.97
C SER A 397 -28.74 6.72 -16.03
N VAL A 398 -29.59 7.17 -15.11
CA VAL A 398 -30.10 6.64 -13.84
C VAL A 398 -31.17 5.54 -14.00
N LYS A 399 -31.16 4.51 -13.14
CA LYS A 399 -32.26 4.03 -12.25
C LYS A 399 -31.89 2.68 -11.61
N GLU A 400 -31.79 2.65 -10.28
CA GLU A 400 -32.63 1.86 -9.32
C GLU A 400 -32.60 0.33 -9.57
N ARG A 401 -32.43 -0.58 -8.59
CA ARG A 401 -32.68 -0.59 -7.14
C ARG A 401 -32.10 -1.91 -6.57
N CYS A 402 -31.80 -1.90 -5.28
CA CYS A 402 -31.29 -2.97 -4.40
C CYS A 402 -32.12 -4.27 -4.35
N GLN A 403 -31.48 -5.42 -4.06
CA GLN A 403 -31.56 -6.17 -2.77
C GLN A 403 -30.91 -7.58 -2.88
N GLU A 404 -29.98 -7.88 -1.97
CA GLU A 404 -29.95 -9.01 -0.98
C GLU A 404 -29.74 -10.41 -1.58
N ALA A 405 -28.59 -11.06 -1.29
CA ALA A 405 -28.34 -12.01 -0.17
C ALA A 405 -29.16 -13.30 -0.33
N GLU A 406 -28.63 -14.52 -0.35
CA GLU A 406 -27.69 -15.18 0.56
C GLU A 406 -27.07 -16.46 -0.03
N SER A 407 -25.94 -16.85 0.57
CA SER A 407 -25.47 -18.20 0.99
C SER A 407 -25.37 -19.37 -0.02
N GLU A 408 -24.15 -19.88 -0.26
CA GLU A 408 -23.51 -21.05 0.41
C GLU A 408 -24.26 -22.37 0.15
N THR A 409 -23.73 -23.40 -0.50
CA THR A 409 -22.60 -24.25 -0.05
C THR A 409 -22.28 -25.28 -1.15
N TRP A 410 -20.99 -25.53 -1.41
CA TRP A 410 -20.45 -26.67 -2.19
C TRP A 410 -19.89 -27.68 -1.16
N VAL A 411 -19.92 -29.01 -1.30
CA VAL A 411 -19.13 -29.95 -2.15
C VAL A 411 -19.63 -31.40 -1.79
N PRO A 412 -19.10 -32.56 -2.30
CA PRO A 412 -18.24 -32.87 -3.45
C PRO A 412 -18.57 -34.15 -4.28
N ALA A 413 -17.84 -34.27 -5.41
CA ALA A 413 -17.34 -35.49 -6.08
C ALA A 413 -18.25 -36.32 -7.04
N GLY A 414 -17.72 -36.58 -8.26
CA GLY A 414 -18.00 -37.77 -9.08
C GLY A 414 -18.78 -37.57 -10.39
N SER A 415 -18.08 -37.63 -11.53
CA SER A 415 -18.50 -37.56 -12.97
C SER A 415 -19.38 -38.74 -13.47
N PRO A 416 -19.89 -38.84 -14.74
CA PRO A 416 -19.70 -37.99 -15.96
C PRO A 416 -20.97 -37.66 -16.83
N ARG A 417 -20.83 -36.61 -17.68
CA ARG A 417 -21.47 -36.25 -18.99
C ARG A 417 -22.94 -36.67 -19.27
N ASP A 418 -23.87 -35.79 -19.67
CA ASP A 418 -23.87 -35.03 -20.95
C ASP A 418 -24.95 -33.90 -20.99
N ARG A 419 -24.67 -32.86 -21.82
CA ARG A 419 -25.56 -31.83 -22.44
C ARG A 419 -26.51 -30.97 -21.59
N ARG A 420 -26.35 -29.63 -21.59
CA ARG A 420 -26.75 -28.69 -22.66
C ARG A 420 -26.44 -27.21 -22.36
N ASP A 421 -26.36 -26.47 -23.45
CA ASP A 421 -25.96 -25.07 -23.74
C ASP A 421 -26.28 -23.91 -22.79
N GLY A 422 -25.32 -22.96 -22.74
CA GLY A 422 -25.48 -21.64 -22.14
C GLY A 422 -24.36 -20.65 -22.50
N LYS A 423 -24.51 -19.99 -23.66
CA LYS A 423 -24.06 -18.62 -24.03
C LYS A 423 -22.57 -18.24 -23.84
N LYS A 424 -21.81 -18.29 -24.95
CA LYS A 424 -20.41 -17.85 -25.12
C LYS A 424 -20.24 -16.34 -24.91
N VAL A 425 -19.50 -15.96 -23.87
CA VAL A 425 -18.74 -14.70 -23.81
C VAL A 425 -17.41 -14.95 -24.54
N GLY A 426 -17.08 -14.12 -25.54
CA GLY A 426 -15.87 -14.28 -26.36
C GLY A 426 -14.59 -14.23 -25.52
N LYS A 427 -13.98 -15.40 -25.29
CA LYS A 427 -12.67 -15.52 -24.65
C LYS A 427 -11.58 -15.31 -25.70
N LEU A 428 -10.63 -14.42 -25.40
CA LEU A 428 -9.37 -14.32 -26.13
C LEU A 428 -8.59 -15.65 -25.99
N PRO A 429 -7.81 -16.07 -27.01
CA PRO A 429 -6.91 -17.22 -26.94
C PRO A 429 -5.99 -17.15 -25.71
N GLU A 430 -5.77 -18.30 -25.04
CA GLU A 430 -4.86 -18.39 -23.90
C GLU A 430 -3.42 -18.12 -24.37
N THR A 431 -2.73 -17.17 -23.74
CA THR A 431 -1.37 -16.74 -24.10
C THR A 431 -0.40 -17.92 -24.14
N PRO A 432 0.52 -17.94 -25.13
CA PRO A 432 1.41 -19.08 -25.35
C PRO A 432 2.41 -19.21 -24.19
N LYS A 433 2.66 -20.46 -23.78
CA LYS A 433 3.56 -20.81 -22.66
C LYS A 433 4.99 -20.95 -23.15
N THR A 434 5.93 -20.47 -22.35
CA THR A 434 7.36 -20.67 -22.59
C THR A 434 7.78 -22.12 -22.34
N ALA A 435 8.92 -22.54 -22.88
CA ALA A 435 9.45 -23.89 -22.67
C ALA A 435 9.65 -24.22 -21.18
N GLU A 436 10.07 -23.22 -20.40
CA GLU A 436 10.22 -23.35 -18.95
C GLU A 436 8.86 -23.56 -18.26
N GLU A 437 7.86 -22.74 -18.57
CA GLU A 437 6.52 -22.87 -17.98
C GLU A 437 5.84 -24.20 -18.33
N MET A 438 6.03 -24.69 -19.57
CA MET A 438 5.51 -25.99 -19.98
C MET A 438 6.14 -27.14 -19.20
N TRP A 439 7.46 -27.09 -19.00
CA TRP A 439 8.15 -28.07 -18.17
C TRP A 439 7.72 -27.96 -16.71
N GLN A 440 7.68 -26.74 -16.16
CA GLN A 440 7.28 -26.50 -14.78
C GLN A 440 5.88 -27.04 -14.50
N HIS A 441 4.91 -26.79 -15.38
CA HIS A 441 3.56 -27.35 -15.27
C HIS A 441 3.53 -28.88 -15.27
N SER A 442 4.44 -29.54 -16.00
CA SER A 442 4.50 -31.00 -16.05
C SER A 442 5.03 -31.64 -14.77
N VAL A 443 5.88 -30.93 -14.00
CA VAL A 443 6.55 -31.47 -12.80
C VAL A 443 6.10 -30.83 -11.49
N ILE A 444 5.22 -29.81 -11.53
CA ILE A 444 4.81 -29.04 -10.35
C ILE A 444 4.16 -29.91 -9.27
N GLY A 445 3.44 -30.98 -9.66
CA GLY A 445 2.85 -31.93 -8.72
C GLY A 445 3.90 -32.64 -7.87
N ASP A 446 4.95 -33.15 -8.52
CA ASP A 446 6.02 -33.92 -7.87
C ASP A 446 6.88 -33.03 -6.97
N TYR A 447 7.19 -31.82 -7.41
CA TYR A 447 7.94 -30.85 -6.62
C TYR A 447 7.12 -30.35 -5.41
N LEU A 448 5.80 -30.13 -5.56
CA LEU A 448 4.94 -29.79 -4.43
C LEU A 448 4.85 -30.94 -3.41
N ALA A 449 4.84 -32.19 -3.86
CA ALA A 449 4.89 -33.35 -2.96
C ALA A 449 6.24 -33.42 -2.22
N LYS A 450 7.36 -33.25 -2.94
CA LYS A 450 8.73 -33.29 -2.40
C LYS A 450 8.98 -32.23 -1.32
N TYR A 451 8.41 -31.04 -1.48
CA TYR A 451 8.60 -29.93 -0.54
C TYR A 451 7.42 -29.72 0.42
N ARG A 452 6.64 -30.77 0.74
CA ARG A 452 5.51 -30.70 1.70
C ARG A 452 4.52 -29.55 1.43
N ARG A 453 4.21 -29.30 0.16
CA ARG A 453 3.38 -28.19 -0.35
C ARG A 453 3.96 -26.78 -0.11
N ASP A 454 5.23 -26.65 0.24
CA ASP A 454 5.94 -25.37 0.20
C ASP A 454 6.16 -24.95 -1.26
N ARG A 455 5.24 -24.11 -1.74
CA ARG A 455 5.20 -23.65 -3.13
C ARG A 455 6.45 -22.84 -3.51
N ARG A 456 7.07 -22.12 -2.56
CA ARG A 456 8.24 -21.29 -2.86
C ARG A 456 9.51 -22.15 -2.99
N LYS A 457 9.71 -23.12 -2.10
CA LYS A 457 10.83 -24.06 -2.22
C LYS A 457 10.70 -24.96 -3.45
N ALA A 458 9.48 -25.43 -3.73
CA ALA A 458 9.19 -26.18 -4.95
C ALA A 458 9.55 -25.38 -6.21
N GLN A 459 9.11 -24.11 -6.28
CA GLN A 459 9.37 -23.25 -7.44
C GLN A 459 10.86 -22.89 -7.59
N SER A 460 11.56 -22.54 -6.51
CA SER A 460 12.99 -22.28 -6.54
C SER A 460 13.81 -23.51 -6.97
N ALA A 461 13.44 -24.70 -6.50
CA ALA A 461 14.07 -25.95 -6.90
C ALA A 461 13.78 -26.30 -8.37
N MET A 462 12.59 -26.00 -8.88
CA MET A 462 12.26 -26.17 -10.29
C MET A 462 13.08 -25.21 -11.17
N GLU A 463 13.20 -23.94 -10.82
CA GLU A 463 14.05 -22.98 -11.55
C GLU A 463 15.53 -23.40 -11.57
N ALA A 464 16.05 -23.91 -10.44
CA ALA A 464 17.41 -24.43 -10.37
C ALA A 464 17.59 -25.65 -11.29
N ALA A 465 16.65 -26.61 -11.24
CA ALA A 465 16.67 -27.80 -12.09
C ALA A 465 16.54 -27.45 -13.58
N TRP A 466 15.72 -26.46 -13.95
CA TRP A 466 15.64 -25.96 -15.31
C TRP A 466 16.95 -25.34 -15.78
N LYS A 467 17.62 -24.56 -14.93
CA LYS A 467 18.93 -23.96 -15.26
C LYS A 467 19.99 -25.03 -15.48
N SER A 468 20.03 -26.07 -14.64
CA SER A 468 21.00 -27.18 -14.75
C SER A 468 20.67 -28.21 -15.84
N MET A 469 19.44 -28.23 -16.36
CA MET A 469 19.01 -29.18 -17.38
C MET A 469 19.78 -29.02 -18.70
N GLU A 470 20.14 -30.15 -19.31
CA GLU A 470 20.96 -30.17 -20.51
C GLU A 470 20.20 -29.63 -21.73
N LYS A 471 20.94 -29.10 -22.70
CA LYS A 471 20.35 -28.58 -23.96
C LYS A 471 19.47 -29.62 -24.65
N LYS A 472 19.87 -30.90 -24.64
CA LYS A 472 19.13 -32.00 -25.28
C LYS A 472 17.75 -32.22 -24.66
N GLU A 473 17.63 -32.08 -23.35
CA GLU A 473 16.38 -32.25 -22.62
C GLU A 473 15.44 -31.04 -22.84
N LYS A 474 16.02 -29.83 -22.89
CA LYS A 474 15.29 -28.58 -23.18
C LYS A 474 14.68 -28.55 -24.57
N ILE A 475 15.30 -29.20 -25.57
CA ILE A 475 14.80 -29.23 -26.96
C ILE A 475 13.35 -29.74 -27.03
N THR A 476 12.99 -30.74 -26.21
CA THR A 476 11.64 -31.29 -26.20
C THR A 476 10.59 -30.26 -25.78
N TRP A 477 10.89 -29.45 -24.76
CA TRP A 477 10.03 -28.39 -24.25
C TRP A 477 10.02 -27.16 -25.15
N ILE A 478 11.15 -26.84 -25.79
CA ILE A 478 11.23 -25.78 -26.80
C ILE A 478 10.34 -26.11 -28.00
N LYS A 479 10.34 -27.37 -28.47
CA LYS A 479 9.44 -27.82 -29.54
C LYS A 479 7.96 -27.69 -29.14
N LYS A 480 7.60 -28.12 -27.93
CA LYS A 480 6.24 -27.98 -27.38
C LYS A 480 5.81 -26.52 -27.26
N ALA A 481 6.71 -25.62 -26.82
CA ALA A 481 6.42 -24.19 -26.73
C ALA A 481 6.25 -23.55 -28.12
N ALA A 482 7.03 -23.98 -29.11
CA ALA A 482 6.86 -23.54 -30.50
C ALA A 482 5.54 -24.03 -31.11
N GLU A 483 5.06 -25.23 -30.74
CA GLU A 483 3.73 -25.72 -31.12
C GLU A 483 2.61 -24.94 -30.44
N ASP A 484 2.76 -24.59 -29.16
CA ASP A 484 1.78 -23.77 -28.43
C ASP A 484 1.73 -22.32 -28.97
N GLN A 485 2.88 -21.77 -29.38
CA GLN A 485 2.95 -20.51 -30.10
C GLN A 485 2.18 -20.57 -31.43
N LYS A 486 2.34 -21.66 -32.20
CA LYS A 486 1.58 -21.88 -33.44
C LYS A 486 0.07 -22.07 -33.19
N ARG A 487 -0.32 -22.74 -32.10
CA ARG A 487 -1.72 -22.82 -31.66
C ARG A 487 -2.28 -21.43 -31.43
N TYR A 488 -1.60 -20.61 -30.62
CA TYR A 488 -2.02 -19.26 -30.30
C TYR A 488 -2.16 -18.38 -31.55
N GLU A 489 -1.18 -18.43 -32.47
CA GLU A 489 -1.23 -17.70 -33.74
C GLU A 489 -2.39 -18.16 -34.64
N ARG A 490 -2.70 -19.46 -34.67
CA ARG A 490 -3.83 -20.01 -35.40
C ARG A 490 -5.17 -19.55 -34.82
N GLU A 491 -5.35 -19.67 -33.50
CA GLU A 491 -6.56 -19.22 -32.80
C GLU A 491 -6.78 -17.70 -32.98
N LEU A 492 -5.70 -16.92 -32.98
CA LEU A 492 -5.75 -15.46 -33.19
C LEU A 492 -6.10 -15.09 -34.64
N LEU A 493 -5.62 -15.87 -35.62
CA LEU A 493 -5.99 -15.70 -37.02
C LEU A 493 -7.45 -16.07 -37.29
N GLU A 494 -7.94 -17.13 -36.67
CA GLU A 494 -9.33 -17.61 -36.77
C GLU A 494 -10.33 -16.61 -36.18
N MET A 495 -9.95 -15.89 -35.11
CA MET A 495 -10.76 -14.79 -34.57
C MET A 495 -10.71 -13.50 -35.40
N ARG A 496 -9.73 -13.34 -36.29
CA ARG A 496 -9.56 -12.12 -37.11
C ARG A 496 -10.31 -12.19 -38.45
N THR A 497 -10.72 -13.38 -38.89
CA THR A 497 -11.54 -13.57 -40.09
C THR A 497 -13.04 -13.33 -39.78
N PRO A 498 -13.69 -12.32 -40.38
CA PRO A 498 -15.14 -12.16 -40.23
C PRO A 498 -15.88 -13.26 -40.99
N ALA A 499 -16.89 -13.86 -40.36
CA ALA A 499 -17.77 -14.85 -40.98
C ALA A 499 -18.47 -14.25 -42.20
N ALA A 500 -18.05 -14.65 -43.41
CA ALA A 500 -18.78 -14.39 -44.63
C ALA A 500 -20.07 -15.21 -44.63
N GLY A 501 -21.21 -14.52 -44.51
CA GLY A 501 -22.49 -15.07 -44.90
C GLY A 501 -23.65 -14.77 -43.96
N GLN A 502 -24.18 -13.54 -43.98
CA GLN A 502 -25.60 -13.31 -43.74
C GLN A 502 -26.13 -12.15 -44.61
N LYS A 503 -26.93 -12.57 -45.61
CA LYS A 503 -28.03 -11.93 -46.36
C LYS A 503 -28.14 -10.39 -46.36
N LYS A 504 -28.09 -9.82 -47.59
CA LYS A 504 -28.61 -8.49 -47.92
C LYS A 504 -30.11 -8.38 -47.54
N PRO A 505 -30.55 -7.33 -46.82
CA PRO A 505 -31.95 -6.92 -46.85
C PRO A 505 -32.22 -6.12 -48.13
N LYS A 506 -33.30 -6.48 -48.85
CA LYS A 506 -33.88 -5.71 -49.95
C LYS A 506 -34.35 -4.35 -49.41
N PHE A 507 -34.01 -3.27 -50.10
CA PHE A 507 -34.61 -1.96 -49.92
C PHE A 507 -35.42 -1.67 -51.19
N ASP A 508 -36.75 -1.78 -51.08
CA ASP A 508 -37.71 -1.28 -52.07
C ASP A 508 -38.05 0.16 -51.71
N GLY A 509 -37.93 1.07 -52.68
CA GLY A 509 -38.27 2.49 -52.51
C GLY A 509 -37.69 3.38 -53.61
N GLU A 510 -38.41 3.51 -54.72
CA GLU A 510 -38.16 4.45 -55.82
C GLU A 510 -38.01 5.92 -55.35
N PRO A 511 -37.14 6.73 -56.00
CA PRO A 511 -37.15 8.17 -55.84
C PRO A 511 -38.16 8.83 -56.79
N LYS A 512 -39.17 9.50 -56.23
CA LYS A 512 -40.07 10.40 -56.98
C LYS A 512 -39.27 11.59 -57.54
N LYS A 513 -39.48 11.88 -58.83
CA LYS A 513 -38.98 13.07 -59.55
C LYS A 513 -39.54 14.38 -58.95
N PRO A 514 -38.79 15.50 -59.06
CA PRO A 514 -39.18 16.79 -58.49
C PRO A 514 -40.23 17.52 -59.35
N PRO A 515 -41.13 18.32 -58.76
CA PRO A 515 -41.83 19.35 -59.50
C PRO A 515 -41.09 20.70 -59.46
N VAL A 516 -41.39 21.46 -60.50
CA VAL A 516 -40.86 22.74 -61.00
C VAL A 516 -40.77 23.86 -59.97
#